data_AF-A0A822AM23-F1
#
_entry.id   AF-A0A822AM23-F1
#
_cell.length_a   1.000
_cell.length_b   1.000
_cell.length_c   1.000
_cell.angle_alpha   90.00
_cell.angle_beta   90.00
_cell.angle_gamma   90.00
#
_symmetry.space_group_name_H-M   'P 1'
#
loop_
_entity.id
_entity.type
_entity.pdbx_description
1 polymer ?
#
loop_
_entity_poly.entity_id
_entity_poly.type
_entity_poly.pdbx_seq_one_letter_code
_entity_poly.pdbx_strand_id
1 'polypeptide(L)'
;MGDFTYDVVLTLNDLGKGLGVTTSPINNFEDLIQSKVEEKLGLHIYQESIEQRLRPFRQWIVFNARKQKFEIVKGITVEILRKRIADSEISPIQRQITEGHIKNAFSMRNPDGTEPRLIDFDRFHGSFTPEFYPCRFALKDSLYAQRLDILAALLLYVLRRYQSCSPSVQYCELSVGVGDLSSPWVVDNPEQNNGKGLFAEHLEQLEKLRKAAKTIPLFYDWVVGLDLFGDEMGYPYCPFVAQPFIKYIQECREVNSKFGVRIHCGENVPFADADAGAYRHFIAHMYIVFRCLRFLYRKLEYGIRIGHGIAFARILGD
;
A
#
# COMPACT_ATOMS: atom_id res chain seq x y z
N MET A 1 -5.25 -31.07 6.30
CA MET A 1 -6.21 -30.18 6.99
C MET A 1 -5.37 -29.07 7.61
N GLY A 2 -5.71 -27.79 7.39
CA GLY A 2 -4.89 -26.68 7.88
C GLY A 2 -4.97 -26.54 9.41
N ASP A 3 -3.89 -26.07 10.03
CA ASP A 3 -3.85 -25.83 11.47
C ASP A 3 -4.50 -24.48 11.82
N PHE A 4 -5.29 -24.41 12.89
CA PHE A 4 -5.86 -23.15 13.37
C PHE A 4 -4.91 -22.45 14.34
N THR A 5 -4.79 -21.12 14.26
CA THR A 5 -3.95 -20.32 15.16
C THR A 5 -4.58 -18.98 15.51
N TYR A 6 -4.29 -18.49 16.71
CA TYR A 6 -4.60 -17.13 17.16
C TYR A 6 -3.42 -16.16 16.96
N ASP A 7 -2.23 -16.68 16.67
CA ASP A 7 -1.08 -15.86 16.30
C ASP A 7 -1.19 -15.37 14.86
N VAL A 8 -0.55 -14.24 14.55
CA VAL A 8 -0.52 -13.71 13.18
C VAL A 8 0.30 -14.65 12.30
N VAL A 9 -0.29 -15.04 11.18
CA VAL A 9 0.42 -15.74 10.10
C VAL A 9 0.88 -14.73 9.07
N LEU A 10 2.20 -14.63 8.85
CA LEU A 10 2.75 -13.91 7.71
C LEU A 10 2.63 -14.81 6.48
N THR A 11 1.82 -14.40 5.51
CA THR A 11 1.60 -15.22 4.31
C THR A 11 2.89 -15.32 3.50
N LEU A 12 3.08 -16.45 2.82
CA LEU A 12 4.27 -16.67 1.99
C LEU A 12 4.39 -15.61 0.88
N ASN A 13 3.25 -15.20 0.31
CA ASN A 13 3.20 -14.16 -0.72
C ASN A 13 3.63 -12.79 -0.16
N ASP A 14 3.13 -12.41 1.00
CA ASP A 14 3.47 -11.13 1.63
C ASP A 14 4.93 -11.11 2.11
N LEU A 15 5.44 -12.25 2.60
CA LEU A 15 6.87 -12.44 2.90
C LEU A 15 7.73 -12.34 1.65
N GLY A 16 7.34 -12.98 0.56
CA GLY A 16 8.03 -12.89 -0.72
C GLY A 16 8.17 -11.43 -1.17
N LYS A 17 7.04 -10.72 -1.22
CA LYS A 17 7.01 -9.27 -1.52
C LYS A 17 7.86 -8.48 -0.54
N GLY A 18 7.67 -8.66 0.77
CA GLY A 18 8.38 -7.90 1.80
C GLY A 18 9.89 -8.09 1.80
N LEU A 19 10.34 -9.26 1.34
CA LEU A 19 11.75 -9.62 1.25
C LEU A 19 12.37 -9.33 -0.14
N GLY A 20 11.60 -8.70 -1.05
CA GLY A 20 12.03 -8.39 -2.40
C GLY A 20 12.24 -9.61 -3.29
N VAL A 21 11.52 -10.70 -3.02
CA VAL A 21 11.49 -11.89 -3.88
C VAL A 21 10.56 -11.59 -5.05
N THR A 22 11.15 -11.23 -6.20
CA THR A 22 10.40 -10.94 -7.41
C THR A 22 9.95 -12.24 -8.07
N THR A 23 8.64 -12.41 -8.22
CA THR A 23 8.08 -13.45 -9.07
C THR A 23 7.66 -12.83 -10.39
N SER A 24 8.22 -13.33 -11.50
CA SER A 24 7.65 -13.05 -12.81
C SER A 24 6.20 -13.58 -12.82
N PRO A 25 5.23 -12.84 -13.38
CA PRO A 25 3.84 -13.30 -13.52
C PRO A 25 3.71 -14.66 -14.20
N ILE A 26 4.70 -15.03 -15.00
CA ILE A 26 4.75 -16.26 -15.81
C ILE A 26 5.17 -17.47 -14.96
N ASN A 27 5.86 -17.25 -13.83
CA ASN A 27 6.50 -18.30 -13.03
C ASN A 27 6.13 -18.20 -11.55
N ASN A 28 4.83 -18.16 -11.23
CA ASN A 28 4.34 -18.17 -9.85
C ASN A 28 4.45 -19.58 -9.22
N PHE A 29 5.67 -20.12 -9.15
CA PHE A 29 5.95 -21.36 -8.46
C PHE A 29 6.09 -21.06 -6.97
N GLU A 30 5.05 -21.39 -6.21
CA GLU A 30 4.99 -21.23 -4.76
C GLU A 30 6.24 -21.79 -4.05
N ASP A 31 6.77 -22.91 -4.54
CA ASP A 31 8.00 -23.55 -4.03
C ASP A 31 9.25 -22.69 -4.26
N LEU A 32 9.32 -21.95 -5.36
CA LEU A 32 10.43 -21.02 -5.64
C LEU A 32 10.38 -19.83 -4.69
N ILE A 33 9.19 -19.26 -4.46
CA ILE A 33 8.99 -18.18 -3.48
C ILE A 33 9.42 -18.68 -2.10
N GLN A 34 8.92 -19.85 -1.69
CA GLN A 34 9.26 -20.44 -0.41
C GLN A 34 10.76 -20.63 -0.25
N SER A 35 11.43 -21.24 -1.24
CA SER A 35 12.87 -21.46 -1.20
C SER A 35 13.66 -20.16 -1.05
N LYS A 36 13.27 -19.10 -1.76
CA LYS A 36 13.91 -17.77 -1.68
C LYS A 36 13.62 -17.04 -0.38
N VAL A 37 12.41 -17.19 0.16
CA VAL A 37 12.05 -16.65 1.48
C VAL A 37 12.83 -17.37 2.57
N GLU A 38 12.90 -18.71 2.53
CA GLU A 38 13.69 -19.52 3.46
C GLU A 38 15.17 -19.16 3.42
N GLU A 39 15.73 -18.92 2.23
CA GLU A 39 17.12 -18.44 2.04
C GLU A 39 17.35 -17.10 2.76
N LYS A 40 16.50 -16.09 2.51
CA LYS A 40 16.62 -14.77 3.14
C LYS A 40 16.39 -14.80 4.66
N LEU A 41 15.54 -15.72 5.12
CA LEU A 41 15.26 -15.89 6.54
C LEU A 41 16.25 -16.83 7.24
N GLY A 42 17.24 -17.37 6.54
CA GLY A 42 18.22 -18.30 7.13
C GLY A 42 17.58 -19.59 7.63
N LEU A 43 16.46 -20.01 7.04
CA LEU A 43 15.69 -21.20 7.44
C LEU A 43 16.18 -22.49 6.75
N HIS A 44 17.14 -22.39 5.81
CA HIS A 44 17.79 -23.55 5.19
C HIS A 44 18.76 -24.20 6.17
N ILE A 45 18.30 -25.20 6.90
CA ILE A 45 19.17 -26.04 7.73
C ILE A 45 19.67 -27.20 6.86
N TYR A 46 20.96 -27.20 6.57
CA TYR A 46 21.60 -28.15 5.65
C TYR A 46 21.71 -29.59 6.19
N GLN A 47 21.41 -29.87 7.47
CA GLN A 47 21.79 -31.15 8.10
C GLN A 47 20.89 -31.64 9.26
N GLU A 48 19.58 -31.37 9.25
CA GLU A 48 18.67 -31.94 10.27
C GLU A 48 17.84 -33.12 9.76
N SER A 49 17.53 -34.04 10.70
CA SER A 49 16.68 -35.20 10.49
C SER A 49 15.30 -34.82 9.96
N ILE A 50 14.72 -35.68 9.11
CA ILE A 50 13.42 -35.44 8.43
C ILE A 50 12.28 -35.13 9.41
N GLU A 51 12.36 -35.61 10.65
CA GLU A 51 11.32 -35.45 11.68
C GLU A 51 11.43 -34.10 12.45
N GLN A 52 12.60 -33.45 12.48
CA GLN A 52 12.77 -32.10 13.03
C GLN A 52 12.41 -30.98 12.03
N ARG A 53 12.23 -31.34 10.75
CA ARG A 53 11.65 -30.48 9.71
C ARG A 53 10.14 -30.29 9.87
N LEU A 54 9.69 -29.73 11.00
CA LEU A 54 8.44 -28.97 10.96
C LEU A 54 8.66 -27.84 9.95
N ARG A 55 8.20 -28.04 8.72
CA ARG A 55 8.28 -27.04 7.65
C ARG A 55 7.68 -25.75 8.23
N PRO A 56 8.49 -24.69 8.40
CA PRO A 56 8.01 -23.48 9.09
C PRO A 56 6.85 -22.85 8.31
N PHE A 57 6.84 -23.07 6.99
CA PHE A 57 5.72 -22.80 6.11
C PHE A 57 4.75 -23.97 6.04
N ARG A 58 3.51 -23.73 6.47
CA ARG A 58 2.39 -24.67 6.34
C ARG A 58 1.08 -23.94 6.06
N GLN A 59 0.03 -24.72 5.84
CA GLN A 59 -1.32 -24.19 5.69
C GLN A 59 -1.92 -23.89 7.07
N TRP A 60 -2.42 -22.67 7.21
CA TRP A 60 -3.07 -22.17 8.41
C TRP A 60 -4.50 -21.74 8.10
N ILE A 61 -5.39 -21.97 9.04
CA ILE A 61 -6.72 -21.36 9.07
C ILE A 61 -6.60 -20.07 9.88
N VAL A 62 -6.77 -18.93 9.23
CA VAL A 62 -6.70 -17.61 9.85
C VAL A 62 -8.06 -16.92 9.79
N PHE A 63 -8.38 -16.12 10.80
CA PHE A 63 -9.51 -15.21 10.72
C PHE A 63 -9.06 -13.89 10.10
N ASN A 64 -9.52 -13.59 8.89
CA ASN A 64 -9.33 -12.30 8.26
C ASN A 64 -10.35 -11.32 8.87
N ALA A 65 -9.96 -10.61 9.92
CA ALA A 65 -10.77 -9.61 10.61
C ALA A 65 -11.22 -8.47 9.70
N ARG A 66 -10.45 -8.12 8.66
CA ARG A 66 -10.86 -7.12 7.66
C ARG A 66 -12.07 -7.61 6.84
N LYS A 67 -12.08 -8.89 6.45
CA LYS A 67 -13.16 -9.50 5.66
C LYS A 67 -14.21 -10.25 6.50
N GLN A 68 -13.99 -10.37 7.82
CA GLN A 68 -14.79 -11.17 8.75
C GLN A 68 -15.04 -12.62 8.29
N LYS A 69 -14.01 -13.28 7.76
CA LYS A 69 -14.11 -14.67 7.32
C LYS A 69 -12.86 -15.47 7.62
N PHE A 70 -13.02 -16.79 7.74
CA PHE A 70 -11.89 -17.70 7.81
C PHE A 70 -11.30 -17.91 6.41
N GLU A 71 -9.98 -17.85 6.32
CA GLU A 71 -9.22 -18.09 5.08
C GLU A 71 -8.16 -19.16 5.35
N ILE A 72 -7.91 -20.02 4.36
CA ILE A 72 -6.76 -20.95 4.38
C ILE A 72 -5.60 -20.25 3.68
N VAL A 73 -4.51 -20.04 4.39
CA VAL A 73 -3.32 -19.35 3.89
C VAL A 73 -2.07 -20.21 4.09
N LYS A 74 -1.11 -20.15 3.18
CA LYS A 74 0.22 -20.74 3.38
C LYS A 74 1.16 -19.67 3.96
N GLY A 75 1.82 -19.97 5.07
CA GLY A 75 2.66 -19.00 5.75
C GLY A 75 3.35 -19.54 7.00
N ILE A 76 3.97 -18.62 7.75
CA ILE A 76 4.67 -18.87 9.01
C ILE A 76 4.08 -17.96 10.09
N THR A 77 3.91 -18.45 11.31
CA THR A 77 3.45 -17.59 12.41
C THR A 77 4.58 -16.69 12.91
N VAL A 78 4.22 -15.53 13.45
CA VAL A 78 5.20 -14.60 14.06
C VAL A 78 5.97 -15.29 15.19
N GLU A 79 5.31 -16.12 16.00
CA GLU A 79 5.95 -16.90 17.07
C GLU A 79 7.00 -17.87 16.53
N ILE A 80 6.68 -18.64 15.48
CA ILE A 80 7.64 -19.58 14.87
C ILE A 80 8.82 -18.80 14.28
N LEU A 81 8.55 -17.72 13.57
CA LEU A 81 9.60 -16.87 13.00
C LEU A 81 10.52 -16.30 14.09
N ARG A 82 9.95 -15.80 15.20
CA ARG A 82 10.73 -15.28 16.34
C ARG A 82 11.58 -16.37 16.99
N LYS A 83 11.01 -17.55 17.23
CA LYS A 83 11.74 -18.70 17.80
C LYS A 83 12.92 -19.09 16.91
N ARG A 84 12.73 -19.12 15.59
CA ARG A 84 13.80 -19.40 14.63
C ARG A 84 14.88 -18.32 14.66
N ILE A 85 14.52 -17.02 14.62
CA ILE A 85 15.52 -15.94 14.70
C ILE A 85 16.32 -16.00 16.01
N ALA A 86 15.67 -16.36 17.12
CA ALA A 86 16.29 -16.48 18.43
C ALA A 86 17.11 -17.76 18.63
N ASP A 87 17.03 -18.72 17.70
CA ASP A 87 17.69 -20.02 17.81
C ASP A 87 19.22 -19.86 17.91
N SER A 88 19.83 -20.51 18.90
CA SER A 88 21.26 -20.47 19.15
C SER A 88 22.09 -21.15 18.06
N GLU A 89 21.46 -22.02 17.26
CA GLU A 89 22.13 -22.72 16.16
C GLU A 89 22.34 -21.83 14.92
N ILE A 90 21.58 -20.73 14.81
CA ILE A 90 21.80 -19.74 13.75
C ILE A 90 23.05 -18.93 14.08
N SER A 91 24.00 -18.89 13.12
CA SER A 91 25.21 -18.10 13.27
C SER A 91 24.88 -16.61 13.53
N PRO A 92 25.66 -15.89 14.36
CA PRO A 92 25.41 -14.48 14.65
C PRO A 92 25.26 -13.61 13.39
N ILE A 93 26.04 -13.90 12.35
CA ILE A 93 26.00 -13.22 11.06
C ILE A 93 24.66 -13.48 10.37
N GLN A 94 24.21 -14.74 10.30
CA GLN A 94 22.93 -15.08 9.69
C GLN A 94 21.75 -14.45 10.43
N ARG A 95 21.80 -14.45 11.77
CA ARG A 95 20.79 -13.77 12.61
C ARG A 95 20.71 -12.28 12.27
N GLN A 96 21.86 -11.61 12.17
CA GLN A 96 21.91 -10.19 11.79
C GLN A 96 21.31 -9.94 10.40
N ILE A 97 21.63 -10.78 9.41
CA ILE A 97 21.07 -10.67 8.05
C ILE A 97 19.55 -10.84 8.08
N THR A 98 19.05 -11.87 8.76
CA THR A 98 17.61 -12.14 8.87
C THR A 98 16.87 -11.02 9.58
N GLU A 99 17.41 -10.50 10.68
CA GLU A 99 16.86 -9.32 11.36
C GLU A 99 16.85 -8.10 10.44
N GLY A 100 17.92 -7.88 9.67
CA GLY A 100 18.03 -6.80 8.71
C GLY A 100 16.93 -6.87 7.64
N HIS A 101 16.70 -8.06 7.09
CA HIS A 101 15.62 -8.31 6.14
C HIS A 101 14.23 -8.05 6.73
N ILE A 102 13.94 -8.56 7.94
CA ILE A 102 12.65 -8.32 8.59
C ILE A 102 12.45 -6.83 8.92
N LYS A 103 13.47 -6.14 9.45
CA LYS A 103 13.40 -4.69 9.74
C LYS A 103 13.15 -3.87 8.47
N ASN A 104 13.78 -4.23 7.36
CA ASN A 104 13.56 -3.60 6.05
C ASN A 104 12.15 -3.81 5.50
N ALA A 105 11.53 -4.96 5.80
CA ALA A 105 10.15 -5.22 5.39
C ALA A 105 9.12 -4.34 6.15
N PHE A 106 9.50 -3.71 7.28
CA PHE A 106 8.63 -2.82 8.04
C PHE A 106 9.01 -1.33 7.99
N SER A 107 10.28 -1.02 7.73
CA SER A 107 10.84 0.34 7.81
C SER A 107 11.94 0.57 6.77
N MET A 108 12.19 1.83 6.40
CA MET A 108 13.33 2.19 5.54
C MET A 108 14.62 2.06 6.36
N ARG A 109 15.39 1.00 6.12
CA ARG A 109 16.69 0.76 6.75
C ARG A 109 17.74 0.50 5.65
N ASN A 110 19.00 0.47 6.06
CA ASN A 110 20.05 -0.08 5.20
C ASN A 110 19.84 -1.60 5.03
N PRO A 111 20.48 -2.25 4.02
CA PRO A 111 20.35 -3.69 3.79
C PRO A 111 20.63 -4.56 5.03
N ASP A 112 21.46 -4.08 5.96
CA ASP A 112 21.81 -4.74 7.23
C ASP A 112 20.84 -4.45 8.40
N GLY A 113 19.79 -3.63 8.17
CA GLY A 113 18.81 -3.24 9.17
C GLY A 113 19.15 -2.01 10.01
N THR A 114 20.30 -1.37 9.79
CA THR A 114 20.69 -0.14 10.50
C THR A 114 19.86 1.07 10.06
N GLU A 115 19.78 2.10 10.91
CA GLU A 115 19.07 3.35 10.57
C GLU A 115 19.68 4.00 9.31
N PRO A 116 18.85 4.50 8.37
CA PRO A 116 19.34 5.22 7.22
C PRO A 116 19.93 6.57 7.66
N ARG A 117 21.01 7.00 7.00
CA ARG A 117 21.57 8.35 7.19
C ARG A 117 20.83 9.33 6.28
N LEU A 118 20.98 10.64 6.56
CA LEU A 118 20.45 11.72 5.72
C LEU A 118 20.81 11.54 4.22
N ILE A 119 22.02 11.09 3.90
CA ILE A 119 22.46 10.88 2.51
C ILE A 119 21.74 9.70 1.83
N ASP A 120 21.28 8.73 2.63
CA ASP A 120 20.60 7.54 2.12
C ASP A 120 19.16 7.90 1.71
N PHE A 121 18.58 8.95 2.30
CA PHE A 121 17.29 9.48 1.89
C PHE A 121 17.28 10.00 0.45
N ASP A 122 18.36 10.58 -0.08
CA ASP A 122 18.39 11.01 -1.48
C ASP A 122 18.27 9.81 -2.44
N ARG A 123 18.85 8.67 -2.07
CA ARG A 123 18.66 7.40 -2.80
C ARG A 123 17.23 6.87 -2.68
N PHE A 124 16.56 7.08 -1.54
CA PHE A 124 15.18 6.65 -1.36
C PHE A 124 14.16 7.58 -2.05
N HIS A 125 14.36 8.90 -2.03
CA HIS A 125 13.45 9.89 -2.62
C HIS A 125 13.46 9.86 -4.17
N GLY A 126 14.57 9.45 -4.80
CA GLY A 126 14.65 9.28 -6.26
C GLY A 126 14.33 7.87 -6.75
N SER A 127 14.01 6.92 -5.86
CA SER A 127 13.80 5.50 -6.18
C SER A 127 12.60 4.90 -5.46
N PHE A 128 11.54 5.70 -5.26
CA PHE A 128 10.20 5.15 -5.01
C PHE A 128 9.71 4.44 -6.27
N THR A 129 10.32 3.30 -6.58
CA THR A 129 9.81 2.46 -7.64
C THR A 129 8.49 1.85 -7.17
N PRO A 130 7.54 1.60 -8.08
CA PRO A 130 6.31 0.89 -7.74
C PRO A 130 6.54 -0.46 -7.05
N GLU A 131 7.73 -1.04 -7.11
CA GLU A 131 8.12 -2.26 -6.40
C GLU A 131 8.60 -1.98 -4.96
N PHE A 132 9.29 -0.87 -4.70
CA PHE A 132 9.83 -0.50 -3.38
C PHE A 132 8.75 -0.13 -2.36
N TYR A 133 7.63 0.44 -2.81
CA TYR A 133 6.50 0.76 -1.94
C TYR A 133 5.77 -0.53 -1.45
N PRO A 134 5.30 -1.45 -2.32
CA PRO A 134 4.67 -2.71 -1.91
C PRO A 134 5.52 -3.54 -0.95
N CYS A 135 6.84 -3.61 -1.12
CA CYS A 135 7.69 -4.40 -0.23
C CYS A 135 7.54 -3.96 1.25
N ARG A 136 7.48 -2.66 1.53
CA ARG A 136 7.43 -2.12 2.91
C ARG A 136 6.06 -2.21 3.59
N PHE A 137 5.02 -2.53 2.82
CA PHE A 137 3.65 -2.66 3.31
C PHE A 137 3.11 -4.08 3.20
N ALA A 138 3.72 -4.95 2.39
CA ALA A 138 3.23 -6.32 2.19
C ALA A 138 3.10 -7.10 3.50
N LEU A 139 4.11 -7.07 4.38
CA LEU A 139 4.01 -7.76 5.68
C LEU A 139 2.99 -7.14 6.63
N LYS A 140 2.70 -5.85 6.46
CA LYS A 140 1.70 -5.14 7.25
C LYS A 140 0.29 -5.58 6.88
N ASP A 141 0.06 -5.95 5.62
CA ASP A 141 -1.23 -6.48 5.17
C ASP A 141 -1.61 -7.76 5.92
N SER A 142 -0.67 -8.70 6.08
CA SER A 142 -0.86 -9.90 6.90
C SER A 142 -1.23 -9.56 8.35
N LEU A 143 -0.59 -8.55 8.96
CA LEU A 143 -0.86 -8.13 10.34
C LEU A 143 -2.27 -7.53 10.47
N TYR A 144 -2.57 -6.48 9.70
CA TYR A 144 -3.83 -5.73 9.89
C TYR A 144 -5.05 -6.50 9.38
N ALA A 145 -4.88 -7.41 8.41
CA ALA A 145 -5.94 -8.30 7.98
C ALA A 145 -6.40 -9.24 9.10
N GLN A 146 -5.50 -9.66 10.00
CA GLN A 146 -5.80 -10.57 11.11
C GLN A 146 -6.06 -9.84 12.43
N ARG A 147 -5.49 -8.65 12.63
CA ARG A 147 -5.46 -7.91 13.90
C ARG A 147 -5.72 -6.41 13.70
N LEU A 148 -7.00 -6.03 13.74
CA LEU A 148 -7.43 -4.62 13.61
C LEU A 148 -6.95 -3.73 14.78
N ASP A 149 -6.66 -4.32 15.94
CA ASP A 149 -6.08 -3.61 17.09
C ASP A 149 -4.66 -3.11 16.81
N ILE A 150 -3.89 -3.81 15.97
CA ILE A 150 -2.57 -3.33 15.52
C ILE A 150 -2.75 -2.09 14.64
N LEU A 151 -3.73 -2.07 13.74
CA LEU A 151 -4.04 -0.90 12.92
C LEU A 151 -4.41 0.31 13.78
N ALA A 152 -5.27 0.10 14.80
CA ALA A 152 -5.63 1.15 15.75
C ALA A 152 -4.41 1.70 16.52
N ALA A 153 -3.52 0.82 16.99
CA ALA A 153 -2.29 1.22 17.68
C ALA A 153 -1.37 2.06 16.79
N LEU A 154 -1.25 1.71 15.51
CA LEU A 154 -0.43 2.46 14.54
C LEU A 154 -1.02 3.81 14.17
N LEU A 155 -2.35 3.88 13.98
CA LEU A 155 -3.04 5.14 13.77
C LEU A 155 -2.81 6.08 14.96
N LEU A 156 -2.98 5.58 16.18
CA LEU A 156 -2.72 6.36 17.39
C LEU A 156 -1.27 6.81 17.49
N TYR A 157 -0.32 5.95 17.13
CA TYR A 157 1.09 6.31 17.08
C TYR A 157 1.37 7.45 16.10
N VAL A 158 0.81 7.39 14.88
CA VAL A 158 0.95 8.45 13.87
C VAL A 158 0.33 9.76 14.35
N LEU A 159 -0.86 9.72 14.93
CA LEU A 159 -1.52 10.91 15.48
C LEU A 159 -0.71 11.56 16.59
N ARG A 160 -0.17 10.77 17.52
CA ARG A 160 0.72 11.27 18.59
C ARG A 160 1.99 11.89 18.03
N ARG A 161 2.58 11.29 16.99
CA ARG A 161 3.75 11.84 16.31
C ARG A 161 3.44 13.23 15.73
N TYR A 162 2.33 13.38 15.02
CA TYR A 162 1.89 14.67 14.45
C TYR A 162 1.58 15.72 15.52
N GLN A 163 0.98 15.31 16.63
CA GLN A 163 0.74 16.18 17.78
C GLN A 163 2.05 16.65 18.44
N SER A 164 3.10 15.82 18.42
CA SER A 164 4.41 16.14 19.00
C SER A 164 5.29 17.05 18.14
N CYS A 165 4.90 17.37 16.90
CA CYS A 165 5.63 18.30 16.04
C CYS A 165 5.60 19.73 16.60
N SER A 166 6.52 20.59 16.15
CA SER A 166 6.52 22.02 16.47
C SER A 166 6.52 22.84 15.17
N PRO A 167 5.42 23.55 14.84
CA PRO A 167 4.16 23.59 15.59
C PRO A 167 3.40 22.25 15.54
N SER A 168 2.59 21.98 16.56
CA SER A 168 1.80 20.75 16.65
C SER A 168 0.71 20.73 15.58
N VAL A 169 0.60 19.62 14.85
CA VAL A 169 -0.43 19.46 13.82
C VAL A 169 -1.80 19.32 14.51
N GLN A 170 -2.72 20.26 14.24
CA GLN A 170 -4.06 20.29 14.83
C GLN A 170 -5.09 19.46 14.07
N TYR A 171 -4.79 19.15 12.80
CA TYR A 171 -5.73 18.48 11.90
C TYR A 171 -4.94 17.66 10.88
N CYS A 172 -5.39 16.42 10.63
CA CYS A 172 -4.85 15.56 9.60
C CYS A 172 -5.99 14.86 8.84
N GLU A 173 -5.86 14.81 7.52
CA GLU A 173 -6.68 13.95 6.66
C GLU A 173 -5.86 12.72 6.30
N LEU A 174 -6.47 11.54 6.42
CA LEU A 174 -5.84 10.26 6.08
C LEU A 174 -6.52 9.69 4.84
N SER A 175 -5.74 9.41 3.81
CA SER A 175 -6.22 8.69 2.63
C SER A 175 -6.32 7.21 2.98
N VAL A 176 -7.52 6.65 2.86
CA VAL A 176 -7.80 5.24 3.12
C VAL A 176 -8.42 4.59 1.89
N GLY A 177 -8.12 3.31 1.66
CA GLY A 177 -8.67 2.60 0.51
C GLY A 177 -10.19 2.48 0.63
N VAL A 178 -10.90 2.50 -0.50
CA VAL A 178 -12.36 2.33 -0.52
C VAL A 178 -12.78 1.03 0.16
N GLY A 179 -11.99 -0.04 0.02
CA GLY A 179 -12.25 -1.32 0.69
C GLY A 179 -12.19 -1.25 2.21
N ASP A 180 -11.55 -0.25 2.82
CA ASP A 180 -11.60 -0.03 4.28
C ASP A 180 -12.84 0.79 4.69
N LEU A 181 -13.37 1.62 3.78
CA LEU A 181 -14.55 2.47 4.01
C LEU A 181 -15.88 1.79 3.71
N SER A 182 -15.92 0.79 2.81
CA SER A 182 -17.14 0.24 2.21
C SER A 182 -17.98 -0.67 3.12
N SER A 183 -17.85 -0.46 4.41
CA SER A 183 -17.62 -1.58 5.29
C SER A 183 -17.91 -1.22 6.73
N PRO A 184 -19.09 -1.54 7.28
CA PRO A 184 -19.46 -1.06 8.62
C PRO A 184 -18.50 -1.51 9.72
N TRP A 185 -17.67 -2.53 9.46
CA TRP A 185 -16.55 -3.02 10.27
C TRP A 185 -15.36 -3.54 9.40
N VAL A 186 -15.07 -2.93 8.24
CA VAL A 186 -13.98 -3.23 7.22
C VAL A 186 -14.32 -4.16 5.97
N VAL A 187 -15.55 -4.66 5.83
CA VAL A 187 -16.28 -5.39 4.72
C VAL A 187 -16.09 -5.11 3.18
N ASP A 188 -15.32 -5.98 2.52
CA ASP A 188 -15.60 -6.91 1.36
C ASP A 188 -16.22 -6.52 -0.02
N ASN A 189 -15.48 -6.72 -1.14
CA ASN A 189 -15.34 -7.98 -1.94
C ASN A 189 -14.54 -7.75 -3.27
N PRO A 190 -13.61 -8.63 -3.73
CA PRO A 190 -12.94 -8.53 -5.04
C PRO A 190 -13.36 -9.65 -6.02
N GLU A 191 -13.90 -9.30 -7.18
CA GLU A 191 -14.01 -10.22 -8.33
C GLU A 191 -13.36 -9.64 -9.59
N GLN A 192 -12.78 -10.55 -10.37
CA GLN A 192 -11.84 -10.32 -11.46
C GLN A 192 -12.48 -9.62 -12.67
N ASN A 193 -11.80 -8.58 -13.17
CA ASN A 193 -12.19 -7.85 -14.37
C ASN A 193 -11.63 -8.50 -15.64
N ASN A 194 -12.50 -9.19 -16.36
CA ASN A 194 -12.33 -9.46 -17.78
C ASN A 194 -12.87 -8.27 -18.59
N GLY A 195 -11.97 -7.51 -19.23
CA GLY A 195 -12.30 -6.63 -20.37
C GLY A 195 -13.22 -5.43 -20.12
N LYS A 196 -13.21 -4.82 -18.92
CA LYS A 196 -14.03 -3.63 -18.65
C LYS A 196 -13.34 -2.33 -19.10
N GLY A 197 -14.12 -1.30 -19.42
CA GLY A 197 -13.62 -0.01 -19.91
C GLY A 197 -12.65 0.71 -18.96
N LEU A 198 -11.96 1.74 -19.46
CA LEU A 198 -10.80 2.42 -18.82
C LEU A 198 -10.93 2.72 -17.31
N PHE A 199 -12.14 3.00 -16.81
CA PHE A 199 -12.38 3.36 -15.40
C PHE A 199 -13.27 2.37 -14.62
N ALA A 200 -13.44 1.14 -15.10
CA ALA A 200 -14.40 0.21 -14.50
C ALA A 200 -14.13 -0.11 -13.02
N GLU A 201 -12.87 -0.32 -12.65
CA GLU A 201 -12.48 -0.55 -11.24
C GLU A 201 -12.79 0.66 -10.36
N HIS A 202 -12.50 1.86 -10.87
CA HIS A 202 -12.81 3.12 -10.17
C HIS A 202 -14.32 3.32 -10.00
N LEU A 203 -15.12 2.94 -11.01
CA LEU A 203 -16.58 3.01 -10.91
C LEU A 203 -17.15 2.00 -9.92
N GLU A 204 -16.56 0.81 -9.82
CA GLU A 204 -16.93 -0.18 -8.80
C GLU A 204 -16.62 0.35 -7.39
N GLN A 205 -15.45 0.97 -7.21
CA GLN A 205 -15.09 1.65 -5.97
C GLN A 205 -16.04 2.80 -5.63
N LEU A 206 -16.45 3.60 -6.62
CA LEU A 206 -17.43 4.66 -6.42
C LEU A 206 -18.78 4.11 -5.92
N GLU A 207 -19.23 2.98 -6.46
CA GLU A 207 -20.49 2.35 -6.01
C GLU A 207 -20.38 1.79 -4.59
N LYS A 208 -19.23 1.22 -4.24
CA LYS A 208 -18.92 0.80 -2.86
C LYS A 208 -18.99 1.99 -1.88
N LEU A 209 -18.45 3.16 -2.26
CA LEU A 209 -18.55 4.39 -1.46
C LEU A 209 -20.00 4.88 -1.33
N ARG A 210 -20.78 4.87 -2.41
CA ARG A 210 -22.20 5.24 -2.37
C ARG A 210 -23.01 4.34 -1.43
N LYS A 211 -22.74 3.03 -1.46
CA LYS A 211 -23.37 2.08 -0.54
C LYS A 211 -23.00 2.40 0.89
N ALA A 212 -21.71 2.63 1.18
CA ALA A 212 -21.22 2.98 2.51
C ALA A 212 -21.89 4.25 3.06
N ALA A 213 -21.99 5.29 2.24
CA ALA A 213 -22.62 6.57 2.59
C ALA A 213 -24.10 6.42 2.99
N LYS A 214 -24.81 5.45 2.42
CA LYS A 214 -26.20 5.14 2.77
C LYS A 214 -26.31 4.31 4.05
N THR A 215 -25.30 3.50 4.35
CA THR A 215 -25.36 2.53 5.46
C THR A 215 -24.73 3.03 6.75
N ILE A 216 -23.81 3.99 6.69
CA ILE A 216 -23.05 4.49 7.85
C ILE A 216 -23.60 5.87 8.23
N PRO A 217 -24.27 6.02 9.39
CA PRO A 217 -24.91 7.28 9.78
C PRO A 217 -23.97 8.50 9.84
N LEU A 218 -22.69 8.30 10.21
CA LEU A 218 -21.67 9.35 10.36
C LEU A 218 -20.71 9.42 9.15
N PHE A 219 -21.10 8.86 8.00
CA PHE A 219 -20.19 8.75 6.86
C PHE A 219 -19.61 10.12 6.45
N TYR A 220 -20.45 11.14 6.33
CA TYR A 220 -20.03 12.47 5.89
C TYR A 220 -19.30 13.29 6.95
N ASP A 221 -19.31 12.84 8.21
CA ASP A 221 -18.48 13.40 9.29
C ASP A 221 -17.04 12.88 9.22
N TRP A 222 -16.85 11.67 8.68
CA TRP A 222 -15.54 11.02 8.60
C TRP A 222 -14.90 11.12 7.22
N VAL A 223 -15.71 11.13 6.15
CA VAL A 223 -15.24 11.17 4.76
C VAL A 223 -15.41 12.58 4.21
N VAL A 224 -14.29 13.28 4.12
CA VAL A 224 -14.23 14.70 3.72
C VAL A 224 -13.86 14.91 2.24
N GLY A 225 -13.66 13.85 1.47
CA GLY A 225 -13.32 13.98 0.05
C GLY A 225 -12.91 12.69 -0.63
N LEU A 226 -12.57 12.82 -1.92
CA LEU A 226 -11.94 11.76 -2.71
C LEU A 226 -10.46 12.07 -2.93
N ASP A 227 -9.63 11.04 -2.88
CA ASP A 227 -8.20 11.11 -3.22
C ASP A 227 -7.89 10.14 -4.36
N LEU A 228 -7.19 10.61 -5.39
CA LEU A 228 -6.69 9.80 -6.49
C LEU A 228 -5.18 9.64 -6.35
N PHE A 229 -4.74 8.41 -6.10
CA PHE A 229 -3.33 8.02 -6.01
C PHE A 229 -3.11 6.69 -6.72
N GLY A 230 -1.89 6.42 -7.18
CA GLY A 230 -1.55 5.19 -7.90
C GLY A 230 -0.33 5.34 -8.81
N ASP A 231 -0.17 4.41 -9.74
CA ASP A 231 0.85 4.49 -10.78
C ASP A 231 0.48 5.55 -11.83
N GLU A 232 0.91 6.78 -11.56
CA GLU A 232 0.70 7.90 -12.47
C GLU A 232 1.34 7.63 -13.85
N MET A 233 2.52 7.03 -13.90
CA MET A 233 3.28 6.84 -15.15
C MET A 233 2.59 5.89 -16.12
N GLY A 234 2.04 4.78 -15.63
CA GLY A 234 1.24 3.86 -16.44
C GLY A 234 -0.15 4.39 -16.76
N TYR A 235 -0.70 5.26 -15.91
CA TYR A 235 -2.11 5.66 -15.94
C TYR A 235 -2.29 7.18 -15.72
N PRO A 236 -1.95 8.04 -16.70
CA PRO A 236 -2.03 9.50 -16.56
C PRO A 236 -3.46 10.06 -16.51
N TYR A 237 -4.47 9.19 -16.62
CA TYR A 237 -5.88 9.59 -16.72
C TYR A 237 -6.53 9.71 -15.35
N CYS A 238 -7.34 10.75 -15.18
CA CYS A 238 -8.08 10.97 -13.94
C CYS A 238 -9.52 10.43 -14.07
N PRO A 239 -9.93 9.38 -13.33
CA PRO A 239 -11.31 8.87 -13.34
C PRO A 239 -12.34 9.90 -12.89
N PHE A 240 -11.95 10.92 -12.12
CA PHE A 240 -12.88 11.96 -11.66
C PHE A 240 -13.49 12.78 -12.80
N VAL A 241 -12.90 12.77 -14.00
CA VAL A 241 -13.49 13.43 -15.17
C VAL A 241 -14.75 12.72 -15.67
N ALA A 242 -15.00 11.48 -15.24
CA ALA A 242 -16.18 10.73 -15.62
C ALA A 242 -17.43 11.27 -14.91
N GLN A 243 -18.54 11.36 -15.65
CA GLN A 243 -19.80 11.93 -15.15
C GLN A 243 -20.31 11.30 -13.83
N PRO A 244 -20.18 9.97 -13.59
CA PRO A 244 -20.58 9.39 -12.30
C PRO A 244 -19.84 9.98 -11.10
N PHE A 245 -18.54 10.27 -11.23
CA PHE A 245 -17.75 10.91 -10.18
C PHE A 245 -18.17 12.36 -10.00
N ILE A 246 -18.29 13.14 -11.07
CA ILE A 246 -18.74 14.54 -10.99
C ILE A 246 -20.07 14.63 -10.23
N LYS A 247 -21.05 13.81 -10.61
CA LYS A 247 -22.36 13.79 -9.97
C LYS A 247 -22.26 13.42 -8.50
N TYR A 248 -21.51 12.36 -8.17
CA TYR A 248 -21.34 11.94 -6.79
C TYR A 248 -20.70 13.03 -5.92
N ILE A 249 -19.67 13.71 -6.44
CA ILE A 249 -18.99 14.75 -5.67
C ILE A 249 -19.92 15.96 -5.46
N GLN A 250 -20.71 16.34 -6.46
CA GLN A 250 -21.74 17.38 -6.33
C GLN A 250 -22.80 17.00 -5.27
N GLU A 251 -23.33 15.77 -5.34
CA GLU A 251 -24.27 15.23 -4.34
C GLU A 251 -23.66 15.24 -2.91
N CYS A 252 -22.39 14.85 -2.77
CA CYS A 252 -21.70 14.90 -1.47
C CYS A 252 -21.55 16.33 -0.94
N ARG A 253 -21.44 17.33 -1.81
CA ARG A 253 -21.31 18.74 -1.43
C ARG A 253 -22.62 19.38 -0.99
N GLU A 254 -23.76 18.87 -1.45
CA GLU A 254 -25.07 19.26 -0.93
C GLU A 254 -25.20 18.89 0.56
N VAL A 255 -24.55 17.79 0.98
CA VAL A 255 -24.53 17.35 2.39
C VAL A 255 -23.37 17.98 3.17
N ASN A 256 -22.18 18.05 2.57
CA ASN A 256 -20.96 18.60 3.17
C ASN A 256 -20.30 19.58 2.22
N SER A 257 -20.52 20.88 2.41
CA SER A 257 -19.98 21.95 1.55
C SER A 257 -18.44 22.02 1.50
N LYS A 258 -17.75 21.32 2.41
CA LYS A 258 -16.28 21.18 2.43
C LYS A 258 -15.78 19.91 1.76
N PHE A 259 -16.65 19.05 1.22
CA PHE A 259 -16.25 17.81 0.56
C PHE A 259 -15.31 18.12 -0.62
N GLY A 260 -14.08 17.61 -0.52
CA GLY A 260 -12.96 17.96 -1.38
C GLY A 260 -12.58 16.89 -2.39
N VAL A 261 -11.71 17.27 -3.32
CA VAL A 261 -11.07 16.37 -4.28
C VAL A 261 -9.57 16.61 -4.23
N ARG A 262 -8.80 15.54 -4.06
CA ARG A 262 -7.35 15.54 -4.13
C ARG A 262 -6.88 14.61 -5.25
N ILE A 263 -5.90 15.05 -6.02
CA ILE A 263 -5.29 14.29 -7.11
C ILE A 263 -3.78 14.32 -6.92
N HIS A 264 -3.15 13.17 -6.70
CA HIS A 264 -1.70 13.05 -6.79
C HIS A 264 -1.32 13.05 -8.27
N CYS A 265 -0.55 14.05 -8.67
CA CYS A 265 -0.02 14.15 -10.02
C CYS A 265 1.25 14.99 -10.07
N GLY A 266 2.06 14.73 -11.09
CA GLY A 266 3.39 15.29 -11.24
C GLY A 266 4.38 14.81 -10.19
N GLU A 267 4.18 13.64 -9.57
CA GLU A 267 5.07 13.16 -8.50
C GLU A 267 6.24 12.34 -9.07
N ASN A 268 5.92 11.31 -9.87
CA ASN A 268 6.89 10.31 -10.33
C ASN A 268 7.15 10.37 -11.85
N VAL A 269 6.90 11.53 -12.47
CA VAL A 269 7.12 11.73 -13.91
C VAL A 269 8.58 12.09 -14.14
N PRO A 270 9.40 11.25 -14.81
CA PRO A 270 10.80 11.55 -15.06
C PRO A 270 10.90 12.85 -15.86
N PHE A 271 11.53 13.85 -15.26
CA PHE A 271 11.89 15.06 -15.98
C PHE A 271 13.01 14.73 -16.96
N ALA A 272 12.91 15.28 -18.15
CA ALA A 272 13.93 15.17 -19.18
C ALA A 272 14.24 16.56 -19.72
N ASP A 273 15.48 16.77 -20.14
CA ASP A 273 15.88 18.02 -20.78
C ASP A 273 15.13 18.22 -22.10
N ALA A 274 14.88 19.47 -22.47
CA ALA A 274 14.02 19.80 -23.62
C ALA A 274 14.53 19.23 -24.97
N ASP A 275 15.82 18.95 -25.07
CA ASP A 275 16.48 18.34 -26.22
C ASP A 275 16.44 16.80 -26.22
N ALA A 276 16.11 16.18 -25.08
CA ALA A 276 15.98 14.73 -24.96
C ALA A 276 14.65 14.22 -25.54
N GLY A 277 14.70 13.07 -26.23
CA GLY A 277 13.48 12.43 -26.77
C GLY A 277 12.44 12.08 -25.69
N ALA A 278 12.88 11.84 -24.45
CA ALA A 278 12.01 11.59 -23.30
C ALA A 278 11.15 12.80 -22.91
N TYR A 279 11.56 14.03 -23.23
CA TYR A 279 10.81 15.23 -22.90
C TYR A 279 9.43 15.28 -23.55
N ARG A 280 9.28 14.69 -24.74
CA ARG A 280 7.97 14.59 -25.41
C ARG A 280 6.97 13.76 -24.59
N HIS A 281 7.44 12.69 -23.95
CA HIS A 281 6.60 11.84 -23.09
C HIS A 281 6.23 12.59 -21.81
N PHE A 282 7.20 13.27 -21.19
CA PHE A 282 6.96 14.14 -20.04
C PHE A 282 5.89 15.21 -20.33
N ILE A 283 6.04 15.94 -21.44
CA ILE A 283 5.07 16.99 -21.82
C ILE A 283 3.71 16.41 -22.18
N ALA A 284 3.64 15.29 -22.91
CA ALA A 284 2.38 14.64 -23.22
C ALA A 284 1.64 14.21 -21.94
N HIS A 285 2.37 13.62 -20.99
CA HIS A 285 1.85 13.25 -19.67
C HIS A 285 1.28 14.47 -18.93
N MET A 286 2.10 15.50 -18.75
CA MET A 286 1.72 16.71 -18.01
C MET A 286 0.55 17.44 -18.70
N TYR A 287 0.48 17.39 -20.03
CA TYR A 287 -0.66 17.91 -20.78
C TYR A 287 -1.95 17.13 -20.49
N ILE A 288 -1.92 15.80 -20.46
CA ILE A 288 -3.10 14.97 -20.11
C ILE A 288 -3.59 15.32 -18.69
N VAL A 289 -2.68 15.39 -17.73
CA VAL A 289 -2.99 15.77 -16.34
C VAL A 289 -3.61 17.17 -16.30
N PHE A 290 -2.97 18.15 -16.93
CA PHE A 290 -3.49 19.52 -16.99
C PHE A 290 -4.88 19.60 -17.60
N ARG A 291 -5.16 18.84 -18.67
CA ARG A 291 -6.48 18.78 -19.31
C ARG A 291 -7.53 18.22 -18.36
N CYS A 292 -7.19 17.19 -17.58
CA CYS A 292 -8.07 16.64 -16.55
C CYS A 292 -8.36 17.68 -15.46
N LEU A 293 -7.33 18.31 -14.90
CA LEU A 293 -7.46 19.34 -13.86
C LEU A 293 -8.31 20.52 -14.32
N ARG A 294 -8.07 21.03 -15.53
CA ARG A 294 -8.85 22.13 -16.12
C ARG A 294 -10.31 21.75 -16.32
N PHE A 295 -10.59 20.52 -16.76
CA PHE A 295 -11.96 20.03 -16.90
C PHE A 295 -12.67 19.99 -15.55
N LEU A 296 -12.03 19.38 -14.55
CA LEU A 296 -12.59 19.28 -13.21
C LEU A 296 -12.83 20.65 -12.58
N TYR A 297 -11.86 21.57 -12.68
CA TYR A 297 -12.00 22.93 -12.15
C TYR A 297 -13.24 23.64 -12.72
N ARG A 298 -13.48 23.49 -14.02
CA ARG A 298 -14.65 24.07 -14.69
C ARG A 298 -15.98 23.38 -14.34
N LYS A 299 -15.96 22.08 -14.07
CA LYS A 299 -17.17 21.30 -13.80
C LYS A 299 -17.60 21.33 -12.35
N LEU A 300 -16.64 21.41 -11.46
CA LEU A 300 -16.84 21.38 -10.02
C LEU A 300 -17.05 22.78 -9.46
N GLU A 301 -16.48 23.81 -10.07
CA GLU A 301 -16.58 25.22 -9.63
C GLU A 301 -16.02 25.48 -8.22
N TYR A 302 -15.16 24.57 -7.72
CA TYR A 302 -14.40 24.75 -6.48
C TYR A 302 -12.98 24.20 -6.60
N GLY A 303 -12.17 24.48 -5.58
CA GLY A 303 -10.75 24.14 -5.55
C GLY A 303 -10.48 22.63 -5.55
N ILE A 304 -9.51 22.21 -6.36
CA ILE A 304 -8.95 20.86 -6.38
C ILE A 304 -7.59 20.92 -5.71
N ARG A 305 -7.30 19.98 -4.80
CA ARG A 305 -5.99 19.88 -4.16
C ARG A 305 -5.06 19.01 -5.00
N ILE A 306 -3.87 19.50 -5.32
CA ILE A 306 -2.83 18.71 -5.99
C ILE A 306 -1.96 18.06 -4.91
N GLY A 307 -1.78 16.74 -4.98
CA GLY A 307 -0.84 15.99 -4.16
C GLY A 307 0.57 16.10 -4.73
N HIS A 308 1.52 16.52 -3.90
CA HIS A 308 2.95 16.72 -4.19
C HIS A 308 3.26 17.78 -5.28
N GLY A 309 2.81 17.57 -6.52
CA GLY A 309 2.89 18.55 -7.60
C GLY A 309 4.31 18.90 -8.08
N ILE A 310 5.29 18.03 -7.84
CA ILE A 310 6.73 18.29 -8.05
C ILE A 310 7.03 18.70 -9.50
N ALA A 311 6.44 18.02 -10.48
CA ALA A 311 6.64 18.32 -11.90
C ALA A 311 6.06 19.68 -12.31
N PHE A 312 5.03 20.19 -11.63
CA PHE A 312 4.49 21.51 -11.92
C PHE A 312 5.50 22.60 -11.55
N ALA A 313 6.15 22.49 -10.39
CA ALA A 313 7.20 23.43 -9.97
C ALA A 313 8.32 23.51 -11.02
N ARG A 314 8.76 22.35 -11.55
CA ARG A 314 9.79 22.27 -12.61
C ARG A 314 9.37 22.94 -13.92
N ILE A 315 8.08 22.85 -14.30
CA ILE A 315 7.57 23.50 -15.52
C ILE A 315 7.46 25.03 -15.32
N LEU A 316 7.10 25.47 -14.12
CA LEU A 316 6.89 26.87 -13.80
C LEU A 316 8.20 27.64 -13.54
N GLY A 317 9.32 26.93 -13.41
CA GLY A 317 10.67 27.52 -13.34
C GLY A 317 11.11 27.93 -11.94
N ASP A 318 10.65 27.21 -10.91
CA ASP A 318 11.13 27.37 -9.52
C ASP A 318 12.56 26.84 -9.31
#